data_AF-A0A349WBJ6-F1
#
_entry.id   AF-A0A349WBJ6-F1
#
_cell.length_a   1.000
_cell.length_b   1.000
_cell.length_c   1.000
_cell.angle_alpha   90.00
_cell.angle_beta   90.00
_cell.angle_gamma   90.00
#
_symmetry.space_group_name_H-M   'P 1'
#
loop_
_entity.id
_entity.type
_entity.pdbx_description
1 polymer ?
#
loop_
_entity_poly.entity_id
_entity_poly.type
_entity_poly.pdbx_seq_one_letter_code
_entity_poly.pdbx_strand_id
1 'polypeptide(L)' 'MAQVQGKIVQCIGAVVDVEFPRDQMPKIYDALKRDGSALTLEVQQQLGDGIVRTIALGS' A
#
# COMPACT_ATOMS: atom_id res chain seq x y z
N MET A 1 -2.26 -11.29 14.86
CA MET A 1 -0.90 -10.85 14.48
C MET A 1 -0.94 -9.35 14.31
N ALA A 2 0.09 -8.61 14.73
CA ALA A 2 0.10 -7.16 14.55
C ALA A 2 0.10 -6.85 13.05
N GLN A 3 -0.85 -6.03 12.61
CA GLN A 3 -0.95 -5.61 11.22
C GLN A 3 -0.16 -4.32 11.05
N VAL A 4 0.81 -4.33 10.14
CA VAL A 4 1.66 -3.17 9.87
C VAL A 4 0.81 -2.11 9.18
N GLN A 5 0.78 -0.90 9.74
CA GLN A 5 0.05 0.22 9.16
C GLN A 5 0.97 1.04 8.26
N GLY A 6 0.45 1.41 7.09
CA GLY A 6 1.11 2.32 6.16
C GLY A 6 0.35 3.64 6.05
N LYS A 7 1.03 4.68 5.56
CA LYS A 7 0.48 6.02 5.34
C LYS A 7 0.44 6.31 3.84
N ILE A 8 -0.72 6.73 3.33
CA ILE A 8 -0.81 7.22 1.95
C ILE A 8 0.00 8.50 1.82
N VAL A 9 0.92 8.54 0.86
CA VAL A 9 1.75 9.73 0.57
C VAL A 9 1.39 10.40 -0.75
N GLN A 10 0.82 9.66 -1.70
CA GLN A 10 0.38 10.20 -2.99
C GLN A 10 -0.78 9.37 -3.56
N CYS A 11 -1.71 10.05 -4.23
CA CYS A 11 -2.82 9.44 -4.96
C CYS A 11 -2.95 10.08 -6.35
N ILE A 12 -2.75 9.30 -7.40
CA ILE A 12 -2.87 9.71 -8.81
C ILE A 12 -3.80 8.71 -9.51
N GLY A 13 -5.09 9.04 -9.55
CA GLY A 13 -6.11 8.11 -10.05
C GLY A 13 -6.13 6.82 -9.24
N ALA A 14 -5.99 5.67 -9.92
CA ALA A 14 -5.93 4.36 -9.27
C ALA A 14 -4.54 4.01 -8.72
N VAL A 15 -3.51 4.83 -8.99
CA VAL A 15 -2.16 4.61 -8.48
C VAL A 15 -2.02 5.31 -7.13
N VAL A 16 -1.70 4.54 -6.10
CA VAL A 16 -1.56 5.04 -4.73
C VAL A 16 -0.19 4.63 -4.18
N ASP A 17 0.60 5.61 -3.76
CA ASP A 17 1.88 5.36 -3.10
C ASP A 17 1.66 5.39 -1.58
N VAL A 18 2.17 4.37 -0.88
CA VAL A 18 2.00 4.16 0.56
C VAL A 18 3.36 3.96 1.21
N GLU A 19 3.62 4.69 2.29
CA GLU A 19 4.83 4.58 3.11
C GLU A 19 4.63 3.59 4.25
N PHE A 20 5.61 2.71 4.46
CA PHE A 20 5.70 1.74 5.54
C PHE A 20 7.06 1.87 6.27
N PRO A 21 7.16 1.39 7.52
CA PRO A 21 8.45 1.20 8.17
C PRO A 21 9.38 0.33 7.31
N ARG A 22 10.64 0.72 7.18
CA ARG A 22 11.61 0.09 6.25
C ARG A 22 11.86 -1.39 6.56
N ASP A 23 11.75 -1.78 7.82
CA ASP A 23 11.89 -3.15 8.32
C ASP A 23 10.62 -4.00 8.14
N GLN A 24 9.51 -3.37 7.76
CA GLN A 24 8.18 -3.98 7.65
C GLN A 24 7.51 -3.64 6.30
N MET A 25 8.32 -3.52 5.26
CA MET A 25 7.88 -3.29 3.88
C MET A 25 7.05 -4.47 3.36
N PRO A 26 5.83 -4.22 2.83
CA PRO A 26 5.06 -5.22 2.09
C PRO A 26 5.81 -5.71 0.84
N LYS A 27 5.54 -6.95 0.45
CA LYS A 27 6.07 -7.55 -0.78
C LYS A 27 5.25 -7.11 -1.99
N ILE A 28 5.85 -7.23 -3.18
CA ILE A 28 5.11 -7.11 -4.43
C ILE A 28 4.02 -8.18 -4.45
N TYR A 29 2.83 -7.77 -4.90
CA TYR A 29 1.56 -8.51 -4.90
C TYR A 29 0.89 -8.70 -3.53
N ASP A 30 1.43 -8.12 -2.45
CA ASP A 30 0.69 -8.05 -1.19
C ASP A 30 -0.53 -7.12 -1.32
N ALA A 31 -1.63 -7.52 -0.69
CA ALA A 31 -2.84 -6.73 -0.60
C ALA A 31 -2.83 -5.84 0.66
N LEU A 32 -3.01 -4.54 0.48
CA LEU A 32 -3.27 -3.58 1.54
C LEU A 32 -4.77 -3.34 1.64
N LYS A 33 -5.30 -3.43 2.86
CA LYS A 33 -6.72 -3.22 3.14
C LYS A 33 -6.89 -1.99 4.01
N ARG A 34 -7.94 -1.21 3.74
CA ARG A 34 -8.37 -0.12 4.60
C ARG A 34 -9.52 -0.61 5.48
N ASP A 35 -9.36 -0.47 6.79
CA ASP A 35 -10.41 -0.86 7.75
C ASP A 35 -11.73 -0.14 7.43
N GLY A 36 -12.82 -0.91 7.45
CA GLY A 36 -14.17 -0.40 7.14
C GLY A 36 -14.42 -0.09 5.66
N SER A 37 -13.54 -0.51 4.74
CA SER A 37 -13.68 -0.27 3.31
C SER A 37 -13.48 -1.56 2.50
N ALA A 38 -14.23 -1.70 1.40
CA ALA A 38 -14.01 -2.78 0.43
C ALA A 38 -12.80 -2.52 -0.49
N LEU A 39 -12.25 -1.31 -0.46
CA LEU A 39 -11.09 -0.93 -1.25
C LEU A 39 -9.87 -1.76 -0.88
N THR A 40 -9.32 -2.44 -1.90
CA THR A 40 -8.05 -3.17 -1.81
C THR A 40 -7.01 -2.46 -2.66
N LEU A 41 -5.81 -2.26 -2.13
CA LEU A 41 -4.67 -1.81 -2.91
C LEU A 41 -3.70 -2.97 -3.08
N GLU A 42 -3.25 -3.27 -4.29
CA GLU A 42 -2.25 -4.32 -4.53
C GLU A 42 -0.88 -3.69 -4.79
N VAL A 43 0.14 -4.11 -4.06
CA VAL A 43 1.52 -3.63 -4.23
C VAL A 43 2.08 -4.08 -5.58
N GLN A 44 2.54 -3.13 -6.39
CA GLN A 44 3.14 -3.40 -7.70
C GLN A 44 4.65 -3.20 -7.72
N GLN A 45 5.16 -2.27 -6.91
CA GLN A 45 6.57 -1.91 -6.93
C GLN A 45 7.00 -1.36 -5.57
N GLN A 46 8.25 -1.62 -5.19
CA GLN A 46 8.93 -0.93 -4.10
C GLN A 46 9.75 0.24 -4.70
N LEU A 47 9.45 1.48 -4.30
CA LEU A 47 10.09 2.68 -4.85
C LEU A 47 11.37 3.08 -4.11
N GLY A 48 11.62 2.47 -2.94
CA GLY A 48 12.68 2.90 -2.02
C GLY A 48 12.12 3.77 -0.89
N ASP A 49 12.97 4.07 0.10
CA ASP A 49 12.64 4.90 1.26
C ASP A 49 11.40 4.49 2.07
N GLY A 50 11.01 3.22 2.03
CA GLY A 50 9.81 2.72 2.71
C GLY A 50 8.52 2.87 1.89
N ILE A 51 8.61 3.35 0.64
CA ILE A 51 7.45 3.58 -0.22
C ILE A 51 7.20 2.39 -1.13
N VAL A 52 5.94 1.95 -1.18
CA VAL A 52 5.41 1.03 -2.17
C VAL A 52 4.41 1.72 -3.08
N ARG A 53 4.47 1.44 -4.37
CA ARG A 53 3.46 1.81 -5.35
C ARG A 53 2.42 0.72 -5.43
N THR A 54 1.15 1.11 -5.32
CA THR A 54 0.01 0.19 -5.35
C THR A 54 -0.99 0.60 -6.43
N ILE A 55 -1.81 -0.36 -6.87
CA ILE A 55 -2.98 -0.12 -7.72
C ILE A 55 -4.24 -0.42 -6.92
N ALA A 56 -5.20 0.51 -6.94
CA ALA A 56 -6.52 0.33 -6.37
C ALA A 56 -7.36 -0.66 -7.17
N LEU A 57 -7.78 -1.74 -6.53
CA LEU A 57 -8.67 -2.76 -7.06
C LEU A 57 -10.09 -2.50 -6.54
N GLY A 58 -10.81 -1.58 -7.18
CA GLY A 58 -12.22 -1.25 -6.86
C GLY A 58 -12.42 0.11 -6.18
N SER A 59 -13.63 0.33 -5.66
CA SER A 59 -14.10 1.58 -5.03
C SER A 59 -14.86 1.30 -3.74
#